data_AF-A0A1M3D6B6-F1
#
_entry.id   AF-A0A1M3D6B6-F1
#
_cell.length_a   1.000
_cell.length_b   1.000
_cell.length_c   1.000
_cell.angle_alpha   90.00
_cell.angle_beta   90.00
_cell.angle_gamma   90.00
#
_symmetry.space_group_name_H-M   'P 1'
#
loop_
_entity.id
_entity.type
_entity.pdbx_description
1 polymer ?
#
loop_
_entity_poly.entity_id
_entity_poly.type
_entity_poly.pdbx_seq_one_letter_code
_entity_poly.pdbx_strand_id
1 'polypeptide(L)'
;MFDLIVIGSGPGGYVAAIRASQLGMNTAVVERSELGGICLNWGCIPTKALLKSAQALYYALHSADYGFEIEGEVKPDLQKIVERSRGVSANMSKGIEYLFKKNKITVIQGHGKIVSPGKVEVTSEEGSRSEYETKNIIIATGARANSLPFAPIDGKKIISYRQALVPENVPASLAVIGSGAIGSELAYFYRSMGSEVHLIEYLDNIVPLEDEDVSAQLSRSFRKMGIKVMTSSGVKSVDTSGELCKLTVETKKGETIIEAEKVLSAVGVIPNTENLGLEELGVKLERGKISVDSSYQTSISGVYAIGDVIATPALAHVASAEAVNCVERIAGLNPPPVNYDNIPGCTYTSPEIASVGLTEKAAKAKGLNVKTGKFPFTASGKAAAAGEKDGFVKLVVDAETDKVLGAHFVGSNVTEMISGVVVARNLGVTARDLIHSVHPHPTMSEAIMEAAAASHGEVIHI
;
A
#
# COMPACT_ATOMS: atom_id res chain seq x y z
N MET A 1 -7.56 -30.57 18.42
CA MET A 1 -7.95 -30.40 17.02
C MET A 1 -8.59 -29.02 16.85
N PHE A 2 -8.20 -28.29 15.81
CA PHE A 2 -8.79 -26.99 15.44
C PHE A 2 -9.80 -27.15 14.29
N ASP A 3 -10.73 -26.21 14.15
CA ASP A 3 -11.56 -26.11 12.96
C ASP A 3 -10.82 -25.34 11.83
N LEU A 4 -9.96 -24.40 12.22
CA LEU A 4 -9.14 -23.61 11.31
C LEU A 4 -7.77 -23.30 11.93
N ILE A 5 -6.70 -23.53 11.15
CA ILE A 5 -5.37 -22.98 11.41
C ILE A 5 -5.06 -21.96 10.32
N VAL A 6 -4.63 -20.76 10.71
CA VAL A 6 -4.15 -19.73 9.79
C VAL A 6 -2.62 -19.62 9.92
N ILE A 7 -1.90 -19.69 8.81
CA ILE A 7 -0.43 -19.55 8.78
C ILE A 7 -0.08 -18.12 8.34
N GLY A 8 0.43 -17.33 9.28
CA GLY A 8 0.73 -15.90 9.13
C GLY A 8 -0.33 -15.01 9.80
N SER A 9 0.13 -13.95 10.47
CA SER A 9 -0.72 -13.02 11.23
C SER A 9 -0.79 -11.60 10.64
N GLY A 10 -0.52 -11.45 9.34
CA GLY A 10 -0.73 -10.19 8.62
C GLY A 10 -2.21 -9.78 8.52
N PRO A 11 -2.54 -8.66 7.84
CA PRO A 11 -3.91 -8.18 7.66
C PRO A 11 -4.92 -9.23 7.17
N GLY A 12 -4.53 -10.13 6.28
CA GLY A 12 -5.38 -11.26 5.91
C GLY A 12 -5.50 -12.29 7.03
N GLY A 13 -4.38 -12.67 7.63
CA GLY A 13 -4.31 -13.74 8.62
C GLY A 13 -5.06 -13.45 9.93
N TYR A 14 -4.78 -12.30 10.56
CA TYR A 14 -5.44 -11.98 11.83
C TYR A 14 -6.94 -11.68 11.65
N VAL A 15 -7.34 -11.10 10.50
CA VAL A 15 -8.76 -10.88 10.19
C VAL A 15 -9.47 -12.20 9.93
N ALA A 16 -8.84 -13.14 9.21
CA ALA A 16 -9.38 -14.48 9.00
C ALA A 16 -9.63 -15.18 10.35
N ALA A 17 -8.64 -15.14 11.24
CA ALA A 17 -8.75 -15.78 12.54
C ALA A 17 -9.86 -15.18 13.43
N ILE A 18 -9.97 -13.85 13.44
CA ILE A 18 -11.05 -13.15 14.16
C ILE A 18 -12.40 -13.50 13.57
N ARG A 19 -12.55 -13.46 12.24
CA ARG A 19 -13.83 -13.79 11.60
C ARG A 19 -14.23 -15.24 11.84
N ALA A 20 -13.27 -16.17 11.83
CA ALA A 20 -13.53 -17.59 12.05
C ALA A 20 -14.03 -17.84 13.48
N SER A 21 -13.37 -17.24 14.47
CA SER A 21 -13.82 -17.29 15.86
C SER A 21 -15.22 -16.70 16.05
N GLN A 22 -15.52 -15.57 15.41
CA GLN A 22 -16.88 -14.98 15.43
C GLN A 22 -17.96 -15.89 14.84
N LEU A 23 -17.59 -16.79 13.91
CA LEU A 23 -18.47 -17.80 13.33
C LEU A 23 -18.46 -19.13 14.11
N GLY A 24 -17.85 -19.15 15.30
CA GLY A 24 -17.88 -20.29 16.22
C GLY A 24 -16.80 -21.35 15.97
N MET A 25 -15.82 -21.08 15.10
CA MET A 25 -14.71 -22.01 14.85
C MET A 25 -13.68 -21.99 15.97
N ASN A 26 -13.20 -23.16 16.39
CA ASN A 26 -11.98 -23.25 17.21
C ASN A 26 -10.76 -22.94 16.34
N THR A 27 -10.15 -21.77 16.54
CA THR A 27 -9.15 -21.22 15.61
C THR A 27 -7.78 -21.02 16.26
N ALA A 28 -6.73 -21.36 15.50
CA ALA A 28 -5.35 -21.00 15.83
C ALA A 28 -4.67 -20.19 14.72
N VAL A 29 -3.68 -19.38 15.11
CA VAL A 29 -2.79 -18.64 14.21
C VAL A 29 -1.36 -19.07 14.49
N VAL A 30 -0.63 -19.44 13.44
CA VAL A 30 0.80 -19.69 13.47
C VAL A 30 1.53 -18.44 12.99
N GLU A 31 2.39 -17.88 13.82
CA GLU A 31 3.21 -16.70 13.50
C GLU A 31 4.62 -16.90 14.00
N ARG A 32 5.63 -16.50 13.21
CA ARG A 32 7.05 -16.65 13.56
C ARG A 32 7.68 -15.34 14.06
N SER A 33 6.97 -14.22 13.97
CA SER A 33 7.42 -12.87 14.32
C SER A 33 6.37 -12.17 15.20
N GLU A 34 6.30 -10.85 15.14
CA GLU A 34 5.29 -10.05 15.83
C GLU A 34 3.92 -10.12 15.13
N LEU A 35 2.85 -10.11 15.92
CA LEU A 35 1.49 -10.11 15.37
C LEU A 35 1.21 -8.86 14.53
N GLY A 36 0.43 -9.03 13.45
CA GLY A 36 0.07 -7.97 12.52
C GLY A 36 0.88 -7.95 11.22
N GLY A 37 1.88 -8.82 11.12
CA GLY A 37 2.69 -9.01 9.91
C GLY A 37 3.39 -7.73 9.44
N ILE A 38 3.68 -7.66 8.14
CA ILE A 38 4.46 -6.55 7.58
C ILE A 38 3.71 -5.23 7.66
N CYS A 39 2.42 -5.17 7.30
CA CYS A 39 1.70 -3.90 7.25
C CYS A 39 1.72 -3.16 8.60
N LEU A 40 1.59 -3.89 9.70
CA LEU A 40 1.63 -3.30 11.04
C LEU A 40 3.04 -3.01 11.53
N ASN A 41 3.96 -3.97 11.35
CA ASN A 41 5.25 -3.92 12.03
C ASN A 41 6.35 -3.29 11.18
N TRP A 42 6.25 -3.34 9.85
CA TRP A 42 7.35 -3.01 8.93
C TRP A 42 6.89 -2.38 7.61
N GLY A 43 5.66 -1.86 7.54
CA GLY A 43 5.06 -1.37 6.31
C GLY A 43 4.14 -0.19 6.57
N CYS A 44 2.84 -0.36 6.29
CA CYS A 44 1.82 0.69 6.38
C CYS A 44 1.96 1.59 7.61
N ILE A 45 1.79 1.05 8.82
CA ILE A 45 1.68 1.85 10.04
C ILE A 45 2.97 2.63 10.36
N PRO A 46 4.17 2.00 10.41
CA PRO A 46 5.39 2.74 10.71
C PRO A 46 5.71 3.76 9.62
N THR A 47 5.48 3.46 8.34
CA THR A 47 5.68 4.44 7.26
C THR A 47 4.76 5.65 7.45
N LYS A 48 3.46 5.44 7.71
CA LYS A 48 2.50 6.54 7.91
C LYS A 48 2.83 7.38 9.14
N ALA A 49 3.36 6.76 10.20
CA ALA A 49 3.85 7.51 11.36
C ALA A 49 5.06 8.40 11.00
N LEU A 50 6.03 7.91 10.23
CA LEU A 50 7.19 8.69 9.76
C LEU A 50 6.75 9.86 8.86
N LEU A 51 5.88 9.58 7.89
CA LEU A 51 5.33 10.58 6.97
C LEU A 51 4.59 11.69 7.74
N LYS A 52 3.85 11.34 8.79
CA LYS A 52 3.19 12.35 9.63
C LYS A 52 4.18 13.23 10.40
N SER A 53 5.33 12.68 10.83
CA SER A 53 6.42 13.49 11.40
C SER A 53 7.01 14.44 10.37
N ALA A 54 7.22 13.98 9.12
CA ALA A 54 7.70 14.82 8.03
C ALA A 54 6.73 15.97 7.70
N GLN A 55 5.41 15.70 7.72
CA GLN A 55 4.39 16.74 7.54
C GLN A 55 4.39 17.75 8.70
N ALA A 56 4.54 17.29 9.95
CA ALA A 56 4.64 18.20 11.09
C ALA A 56 5.88 19.10 11.00
N LEU A 57 7.02 18.55 10.56
CA LEU A 57 8.23 19.33 10.29
C LEU A 57 7.99 20.37 9.19
N TYR A 58 7.29 19.99 8.11
CA TYR A 58 6.93 20.92 7.04
C TYR A 58 6.15 22.13 7.57
N TYR A 59 5.11 21.91 8.39
CA TYR A 59 4.35 23.01 8.99
C TYR A 59 5.20 23.89 9.91
N ALA A 60 6.10 23.31 10.69
CA ALA A 60 6.98 24.09 11.57
C ALA A 60 7.94 24.98 10.77
N LEU A 61 8.54 24.44 9.70
CA LEU A 61 9.44 25.17 8.81
C LEU A 61 8.74 26.28 7.98
N HIS A 62 7.43 26.15 7.78
CA HIS A 62 6.60 27.11 7.03
C HIS A 62 5.61 27.85 7.94
N SER A 63 5.92 27.96 9.23
CA SER A 63 5.05 28.60 10.24
C SER A 63 4.71 30.06 9.89
N ALA A 64 5.63 30.78 9.26
CA ALA A 64 5.42 32.16 8.82
C ALA A 64 4.26 32.30 7.81
N ASP A 65 4.01 31.28 6.98
CA ASP A 65 2.86 31.27 6.04
C ASP A 65 1.52 31.26 6.79
N TYR A 66 1.52 30.85 8.06
CA TYR A 66 0.38 30.82 8.96
C TYR A 66 0.38 31.98 9.98
N GLY A 67 1.30 32.95 9.84
CA GLY A 67 1.30 34.18 10.62
C GLY A 67 1.94 34.08 12.01
N PHE A 68 2.79 33.08 12.25
CA PHE A 68 3.59 32.99 13.48
C PHE A 68 5.03 32.56 13.20
N GLU A 69 5.94 32.97 14.06
CA GLU A 69 7.35 32.59 14.00
C GLU A 69 7.68 31.62 15.13
N ILE A 70 8.64 30.73 14.90
CA ILE A 70 9.22 29.84 15.92
C ILE A 70 10.63 30.36 16.22
N GLU A 71 10.90 30.70 17.48
CA GLU A 71 12.24 31.11 17.90
C GLU A 71 13.22 29.91 17.86
N GLY A 72 14.33 30.09 17.14
CA GLY A 72 15.38 29.07 17.00
C GLY A 72 15.26 28.22 15.74
N GLU A 73 16.20 27.29 15.57
CA GLU A 73 16.26 26.42 14.40
C GLU A 73 15.43 25.14 14.62
N VAL A 74 14.47 24.89 13.73
CA VAL A 74 13.69 23.65 13.74
C VAL A 74 14.46 22.55 13.01
N LYS A 75 15.00 21.59 13.76
CA LYS A 75 15.76 20.45 13.24
C LYS A 75 15.05 19.12 13.53
N PRO A 76 14.98 18.19 12.57
CA PRO A 76 14.46 16.85 12.84
C PRO A 76 15.41 16.06 13.74
N ASP A 77 14.85 15.36 14.72
CA ASP A 77 15.52 14.33 15.51
C ASP A 77 15.09 12.95 14.96
N LEU A 78 15.93 12.37 14.10
CA LEU A 78 15.62 11.11 13.42
C LEU A 78 15.34 9.98 14.42
N GLN A 79 16.12 9.89 15.50
CA GLN A 79 15.98 8.83 16.48
C GLN A 79 14.61 8.91 17.17
N LYS A 80 14.17 10.10 17.60
CA LYS A 80 12.83 10.28 18.18
C LYS A 80 11.70 10.08 17.18
N ILE A 81 11.90 10.47 15.91
CA ILE A 81 10.92 10.23 14.84
C ILE A 81 10.72 8.72 14.62
N VAL A 82 11.82 7.97 14.55
CA VAL A 82 11.80 6.50 14.43
C VAL A 82 11.21 5.86 15.69
N GLU A 83 11.62 6.29 16.89
CA GLU A 83 11.09 5.81 18.17
C GLU A 83 9.57 5.97 18.23
N ARG A 84 9.03 7.15 17.86
CA ARG A 84 7.59 7.38 17.75
C ARG A 84 6.93 6.39 16.79
N SER A 85 7.51 6.19 15.60
CA SER A 85 6.99 5.25 14.60
C SER A 85 6.94 3.80 15.11
N ARG A 86 8.01 3.36 15.79
CA ARG A 86 8.07 2.04 16.43
C ARG A 86 7.08 1.91 17.58
N GLY A 87 6.92 2.95 18.40
CA GLY A 87 5.96 2.99 19.50
C GLY A 87 4.51 2.85 19.02
N VAL A 88 4.14 3.54 17.93
CA VAL A 88 2.81 3.38 17.30
C VAL A 88 2.59 1.94 16.84
N SER A 89 3.58 1.35 16.15
CA SER A 89 3.48 -0.03 15.66
C SER A 89 3.35 -1.05 16.81
N ALA A 90 4.15 -0.89 17.87
CA ALA A 90 4.11 -1.75 19.05
C ALA A 90 2.76 -1.67 19.78
N ASN A 91 2.20 -0.47 19.93
CA ASN A 91 0.88 -0.29 20.55
C ASN A 91 -0.24 -0.95 19.74
N MET A 92 -0.18 -0.85 18.42
CA MET A 92 -1.15 -1.52 17.55
C MET A 92 -1.01 -3.05 17.56
N SER A 93 0.23 -3.57 17.64
CA SER A 93 0.46 -5.02 17.74
C SER A 93 -0.13 -5.59 19.04
N LYS A 94 0.03 -4.89 20.17
CA LYS A 94 -0.67 -5.21 21.43
C LYS A 94 -2.19 -5.19 21.29
N GLY A 95 -2.73 -4.32 20.43
CA GLY A 95 -4.14 -4.31 20.06
C GLY A 95 -4.59 -5.62 19.42
N ILE A 96 -3.78 -6.21 18.54
CA ILE A 96 -4.07 -7.53 17.95
C ILE A 96 -4.02 -8.64 19.01
N GLU A 97 -3.02 -8.63 19.89
CA GLU A 97 -2.97 -9.58 21.00
C GLU A 97 -4.23 -9.52 21.87
N TYR A 98 -4.71 -8.31 22.18
CA TYR A 98 -5.97 -8.11 22.89
C TYR A 98 -7.16 -8.69 22.11
N LEU A 99 -7.25 -8.44 20.80
CA LEU A 99 -8.31 -8.98 19.95
C LEU A 99 -8.28 -10.51 19.90
N PHE A 100 -7.10 -11.13 19.81
CA PHE A 100 -6.97 -12.59 19.85
C PHE A 100 -7.43 -13.16 21.19
N LYS A 101 -7.03 -12.56 22.31
CA LYS A 101 -7.51 -12.96 23.65
C LYS A 101 -9.03 -12.82 23.77
N LYS A 102 -9.59 -11.69 23.33
CA LYS A 102 -11.04 -11.44 23.33
C LYS A 102 -11.82 -12.47 22.52
N ASN A 103 -11.26 -12.89 21.37
CA ASN A 103 -11.85 -13.88 20.48
C ASN A 103 -11.37 -15.32 20.78
N LYS A 104 -10.68 -15.57 21.91
CA LYS A 104 -10.21 -16.91 22.31
C LYS A 104 -9.41 -17.64 21.23
N ILE A 105 -8.63 -16.91 20.43
CA ILE A 105 -7.79 -17.45 19.36
C ILE A 105 -6.47 -17.92 19.97
N THR A 106 -6.08 -19.15 19.64
CA THR A 106 -4.78 -19.69 20.07
C THR A 106 -3.67 -19.14 19.18
N VAL A 107 -2.61 -18.58 19.77
CA VAL A 107 -1.41 -18.16 19.03
C VAL A 107 -0.34 -19.22 19.23
N ILE A 108 0.20 -19.73 18.12
CA ILE A 108 1.29 -20.70 18.11
C ILE A 108 2.52 -20.02 17.51
N GLN A 109 3.54 -19.81 18.33
CA GLN A 109 4.76 -19.15 17.90
C GLN A 109 5.68 -20.13 17.16
N GLY A 110 6.04 -19.81 15.92
CA GLY A 110 6.96 -20.59 15.10
C GLY A 110 6.65 -20.56 13.61
N HIS A 111 7.46 -21.29 12.85
CA HIS A 111 7.32 -21.46 11.41
C HIS A 111 6.38 -22.64 11.11
N GLY A 112 5.26 -22.37 10.43
CA GLY A 112 4.28 -23.38 10.04
C GLY A 112 4.62 -24.04 8.70
N LYS A 113 4.58 -25.37 8.66
CA LYS A 113 4.68 -26.21 7.45
C LYS A 113 3.46 -27.13 7.37
N ILE A 114 2.81 -27.19 6.21
CA ILE A 114 1.73 -28.14 5.96
C ILE A 114 2.36 -29.48 5.59
N VAL A 115 2.23 -30.49 6.44
CA VAL A 115 2.83 -31.81 6.22
C VAL A 115 1.89 -32.78 5.50
N SER A 116 0.58 -32.60 5.69
CA SER A 116 -0.48 -33.28 4.97
C SER A 116 -1.76 -32.42 5.05
N PRO A 117 -2.77 -32.65 4.20
CA PRO A 117 -4.08 -32.02 4.38
C PRO A 117 -4.58 -32.24 5.82
N GLY A 118 -5.01 -31.16 6.48
CA GLY A 118 -5.49 -31.17 7.86
C GLY A 118 -4.41 -31.28 8.95
N LYS A 119 -3.12 -31.18 8.62
CA LYS A 119 -2.03 -31.21 9.61
C LYS A 119 -0.95 -30.16 9.34
N VAL A 120 -0.62 -29.39 10.37
CA VAL A 120 0.43 -28.37 10.35
C VAL A 120 1.50 -28.71 11.38
N GLU A 121 2.74 -28.85 10.94
CA GLU A 121 3.93 -28.86 11.82
C GLU A 121 4.35 -27.42 12.09
N VAL A 122 4.63 -27.09 13.34
CA VAL A 122 5.18 -25.79 13.73
C VAL A 122 6.56 -26.01 14.34
N THR A 123 7.56 -25.36 13.77
CA THR A 123 8.93 -25.32 14.31
C THR A 123 9.12 -24.02 15.09
N SER A 124 9.39 -24.10 16.38
CA SER A 124 9.68 -22.94 17.23
C SER A 124 11.03 -22.30 16.88
N GLU A 125 11.30 -21.12 17.44
CA GLU A 125 12.61 -20.46 17.31
C GLU A 125 13.76 -21.32 17.87
N GLU A 126 13.49 -22.14 18.89
CA GLU A 126 14.45 -23.08 19.49
C GLU A 126 14.61 -24.38 18.66
N GLY A 127 13.88 -24.51 17.56
CA GLY A 127 13.91 -25.68 16.67
C GLY A 127 13.05 -26.86 17.13
N SER A 128 12.30 -26.72 18.23
CA SER A 128 11.35 -27.74 18.67
C SER A 128 10.17 -27.83 17.71
N ARG A 129 9.74 -29.05 17.37
CA ARG A 129 8.66 -29.31 16.41
C ARG A 129 7.42 -29.83 17.12
N SER A 130 6.26 -29.31 16.75
CA SER A 130 4.97 -29.75 17.25
C SER A 130 3.97 -29.87 16.11
N GLU A 131 3.16 -30.91 16.10
CA GLU A 131 2.11 -31.12 15.08
C GLU A 131 0.74 -30.74 15.62
N TYR A 132 -0.06 -30.09 14.78
CA TYR A 132 -1.42 -29.68 15.08
C TYR A 132 -2.38 -30.17 13.99
N GLU A 133 -3.46 -30.81 14.41
CA GLU A 133 -4.54 -31.26 13.53
C GLU A 133 -5.62 -30.20 13.39
N THR A 134 -6.13 -30.04 12.17
CA THR A 134 -7.17 -29.08 11.82
C THR A 134 -8.07 -29.58 10.69
N LYS A 135 -9.29 -29.04 10.60
CA LYS A 135 -10.17 -29.30 9.45
C LYS A 135 -9.78 -28.46 8.23
N ASN A 136 -9.43 -27.20 8.44
CA ASN A 136 -9.07 -26.24 7.38
C ASN A 136 -7.76 -25.53 7.68
N ILE A 137 -7.04 -25.14 6.63
CA ILE A 137 -5.80 -24.36 6.70
C ILE A 137 -5.92 -23.15 5.77
N ILE A 138 -5.66 -21.94 6.27
CA ILE A 138 -5.51 -20.73 5.43
C ILE A 138 -4.04 -20.30 5.43
N ILE A 139 -3.46 -20.16 4.24
CA ILE A 139 -2.12 -19.61 4.03
C ILE A 139 -2.24 -18.09 3.84
N ALA A 140 -1.66 -17.33 4.77
CA ALA A 140 -1.65 -15.87 4.79
C ALA A 140 -0.24 -15.32 5.08
N THR A 141 0.79 -15.96 4.50
CA THR A 141 2.21 -15.70 4.76
C THR A 141 2.76 -14.42 4.09
N GLY A 142 1.92 -13.72 3.34
CA GLY A 142 2.22 -12.41 2.76
C GLY A 142 3.32 -12.42 1.70
N ALA A 143 3.99 -11.29 1.54
CA ALA A 143 5.09 -11.10 0.60
C ALA A 143 6.31 -10.48 1.28
N ARG A 144 7.40 -10.29 0.56
CA ARG A 144 8.64 -9.61 1.00
C ARG A 144 9.17 -8.70 -0.10
N ALA A 145 10.08 -7.79 0.25
CA ALA A 145 10.71 -6.90 -0.72
C ALA A 145 11.32 -7.70 -1.88
N ASN A 146 11.08 -7.24 -3.12
CA ASN A 146 11.76 -7.74 -4.30
C ASN A 146 13.06 -6.96 -4.54
N SER A 147 13.98 -7.55 -5.28
CA SER A 147 15.21 -6.91 -5.73
C SER A 147 15.53 -7.29 -7.17
N LEU A 148 16.28 -6.43 -7.86
CA LEU A 148 16.80 -6.78 -9.19
C LEU A 148 17.89 -7.85 -9.03
N PRO A 149 17.96 -8.87 -9.91
CA PRO A 149 18.93 -9.97 -9.76
C PRO A 149 20.40 -9.52 -9.65
N PHE A 150 20.78 -8.45 -10.34
CA PHE A 150 22.13 -7.87 -10.33
C PHE A 150 22.36 -6.84 -9.21
N ALA A 151 21.31 -6.49 -8.45
CA ALA A 151 21.37 -5.55 -7.33
C ALA A 151 20.57 -6.12 -6.13
N PRO A 152 21.02 -7.26 -5.57
CA PRO A 152 20.34 -7.88 -4.44
C PRO A 152 20.41 -6.97 -3.21
N ILE A 153 19.37 -7.04 -2.38
CA ILE A 153 19.34 -6.31 -1.09
C ILE A 153 20.38 -6.93 -0.15
N ASP A 154 21.36 -6.12 0.27
CA ASP A 154 22.41 -6.51 1.23
C ASP A 154 22.13 -6.03 2.66
N GLY A 155 21.09 -5.21 2.84
CA GLY A 155 20.68 -4.64 4.12
C GLY A 155 21.62 -3.54 4.64
N LYS A 156 22.62 -3.13 3.86
CA LYS A 156 23.62 -2.12 4.23
C LYS A 156 23.65 -0.97 3.23
N LYS A 157 24.00 -1.23 1.97
CA LYS A 157 24.08 -0.24 0.89
C LYS A 157 22.86 -0.31 -0.02
N ILE A 158 22.46 -1.52 -0.39
CA ILE A 158 21.19 -1.78 -1.06
C ILE A 158 20.20 -2.27 -0.01
N ILE A 159 19.28 -1.38 0.36
CA ILE A 159 18.35 -1.57 1.46
C ILE A 159 16.93 -1.84 0.97
N SER A 160 16.15 -2.51 1.81
CA SER A 160 14.70 -2.63 1.65
C SER A 160 13.98 -1.56 2.47
N TYR A 161 12.65 -1.50 2.34
CA TYR A 161 11.80 -0.70 3.23
C TYR A 161 12.07 -0.97 4.72
N ARG A 162 12.52 -2.18 5.10
CA ARG A 162 12.70 -2.54 6.51
C ARG A 162 13.82 -1.74 7.16
N GLN A 163 14.97 -1.61 6.48
CA GLN A 163 16.08 -0.78 6.94
C GLN A 163 15.75 0.72 6.77
N ALA A 164 15.02 1.08 5.71
CA ALA A 164 14.61 2.45 5.45
C ALA A 164 13.64 3.02 6.52
N LEU A 165 12.94 2.16 7.25
CA LEU A 165 12.04 2.55 8.35
C LEU A 165 12.78 2.83 9.67
N VAL A 166 13.97 2.27 9.85
CA VAL A 166 14.78 2.39 11.07
C VAL A 166 16.24 2.77 10.75
N PRO A 167 16.47 3.84 9.97
CA PRO A 167 17.83 4.26 9.65
C PRO A 167 18.57 4.75 10.89
N GLU A 168 19.86 4.43 10.99
CA GLU A 168 20.72 4.96 12.06
C GLU A 168 20.95 6.47 11.91
N ASN A 169 21.11 6.94 10.67
CA ASN A 169 21.32 8.33 10.29
C ASN A 169 20.54 8.64 9.00
N VAL A 170 20.26 9.93 8.75
CA VAL A 170 19.73 10.37 7.45
C VAL A 170 20.87 10.27 6.44
N PRO A 171 20.76 9.44 5.38
CA PRO A 171 21.82 9.36 4.38
C PRO A 171 21.93 10.69 3.63
N ALA A 172 23.14 11.10 3.29
CA ALA A 172 23.39 12.31 2.52
C ALA A 172 22.70 12.25 1.14
N SER A 173 22.69 11.06 0.54
CA SER A 173 22.02 10.79 -0.74
C SER A 173 21.37 9.40 -0.79
N LEU A 174 20.20 9.33 -1.43
CA LEU A 174 19.40 8.12 -1.59
C LEU A 174 18.97 7.97 -3.06
N ALA A 175 19.33 6.85 -3.69
CA ALA A 175 18.74 6.42 -4.96
C ALA A 175 17.60 5.44 -4.71
N VAL A 176 16.41 5.73 -5.21
CA VAL A 176 15.22 4.88 -5.08
C VAL A 176 14.93 4.24 -6.44
N ILE A 177 14.97 2.90 -6.49
CA ILE A 177 14.68 2.13 -7.70
C ILE A 177 13.24 1.63 -7.64
N GLY A 178 12.38 2.17 -8.50
CA GLY A 178 10.94 1.92 -8.54
C GLY A 178 10.14 2.99 -7.79
N SER A 179 9.11 3.52 -8.47
CA SER A 179 8.32 4.67 -7.98
C SER A 179 6.89 4.32 -7.56
N GLY A 180 6.61 3.04 -7.30
CA GLY A 180 5.37 2.63 -6.64
C GLY A 180 5.22 3.24 -5.25
N ALA A 181 4.13 2.92 -4.54
CA ALA A 181 3.78 3.55 -3.26
C ALA A 181 4.96 3.56 -2.25
N ILE A 182 5.64 2.43 -2.05
CA ILE A 182 6.80 2.32 -1.13
C ILE A 182 7.93 3.28 -1.54
N GLY A 183 8.31 3.28 -2.81
CA GLY A 183 9.40 4.10 -3.33
C GLY A 183 9.08 5.58 -3.23
N SER A 184 7.88 5.99 -3.63
CA SER A 184 7.44 7.39 -3.59
C SER A 184 7.28 7.91 -2.17
N GLU A 185 6.71 7.13 -1.25
CA GLU A 185 6.56 7.52 0.17
C GLU A 185 7.93 7.69 0.86
N LEU A 186 8.85 6.74 0.67
CA LEU A 186 10.18 6.83 1.29
C LEU A 186 11.04 7.90 0.61
N ALA A 187 10.91 8.11 -0.70
CA ALA A 187 11.55 9.24 -1.39
C ALA A 187 11.10 10.58 -0.79
N TYR A 188 9.79 10.75 -0.55
CA TYR A 188 9.25 11.92 0.12
C TYR A 188 9.80 12.07 1.54
N PHE A 189 9.73 11.02 2.36
CA PHE A 189 10.22 11.06 3.75
C PHE A 189 11.70 11.47 3.83
N TYR A 190 12.59 10.79 3.09
CA TYR A 190 14.03 11.09 3.14
C TYR A 190 14.35 12.47 2.58
N ARG A 191 13.63 12.92 1.54
CA ARG A 191 13.79 14.28 1.05
C ARG A 191 13.39 15.30 2.12
N SER A 192 12.29 15.09 2.83
CA SER A 192 11.85 15.96 3.93
C SER A 192 12.84 15.98 5.11
N MET A 193 13.60 14.90 5.31
CA MET A 193 14.65 14.82 6.33
C MET A 193 15.99 15.43 5.85
N GLY A 194 16.08 15.88 4.60
CA GLY A 194 17.24 16.60 4.07
C GLY A 194 18.13 15.82 3.10
N SER A 195 17.84 14.56 2.80
CA SER A 195 18.60 13.79 1.82
C SER A 195 18.49 14.39 0.41
N GLU A 196 19.56 14.26 -0.38
CA GLU A 196 19.43 14.29 -1.84
C GLU A 196 18.76 12.99 -2.30
N VAL A 197 17.69 13.07 -3.11
CA VAL A 197 16.94 11.89 -3.55
C VAL A 197 16.85 11.82 -5.06
N HIS A 198 17.23 10.67 -5.62
CA HIS A 198 16.98 10.29 -7.02
C HIS A 198 15.88 9.23 -7.04
N LEU A 199 14.75 9.53 -7.70
CA LEU A 199 13.66 8.58 -7.88
C LEU A 199 13.68 8.07 -9.32
N ILE A 200 14.06 6.80 -9.49
CA ILE A 200 14.33 6.19 -10.79
C ILE A 200 13.20 5.22 -11.11
N GLU A 201 12.49 5.47 -12.20
CA GLU A 201 11.37 4.68 -12.70
C GLU A 201 11.63 4.24 -14.13
N TYR A 202 11.45 2.94 -14.37
CA TYR A 202 11.63 2.34 -15.69
C TYR A 202 10.50 2.74 -16.64
N LEU A 203 9.27 2.86 -16.12
CA LEU A 203 8.10 3.26 -16.89
C LEU A 203 8.07 4.77 -17.15
N ASP A 204 7.18 5.21 -18.04
CA ASP A 204 7.13 6.61 -18.49
C ASP A 204 6.69 7.62 -17.43
N ASN A 205 6.01 7.13 -16.37
CA ASN A 205 5.42 7.95 -15.31
C ASN A 205 5.76 7.36 -13.93
N ILE A 206 5.93 8.24 -12.93
CA ILE A 206 5.96 7.77 -11.54
C ILE A 206 4.59 7.30 -11.09
N VAL A 207 4.53 6.48 -10.04
CA VAL A 207 3.29 5.82 -9.58
C VAL A 207 2.48 5.26 -10.76
N PRO A 208 3.08 4.36 -11.58
CA PRO A 208 2.65 4.07 -12.95
C PRO A 208 1.29 3.37 -13.09
N LEU A 209 0.67 2.96 -11.97
CA LEU A 209 -0.68 2.38 -11.95
C LEU A 209 -1.78 3.46 -11.83
N GLU A 210 -1.42 4.68 -11.46
CA GLU A 210 -2.35 5.81 -11.31
C GLU A 210 -2.74 6.41 -12.67
N ASP A 211 -3.76 7.26 -12.66
CA ASP A 211 -4.12 8.07 -13.84
C ASP A 211 -2.98 9.03 -14.21
N GLU A 212 -2.74 9.22 -15.52
CA GLU A 212 -1.59 9.97 -16.01
C GLU A 212 -1.58 11.43 -15.52
N ASP A 213 -2.76 12.05 -15.31
CA ASP A 213 -2.86 13.39 -14.73
C ASP A 213 -2.33 13.43 -13.28
N VAL A 214 -2.60 12.38 -12.50
CA VAL A 214 -2.16 12.24 -11.11
C VAL A 214 -0.66 12.05 -11.05
N SER A 215 -0.12 11.14 -11.87
CA SER A 215 1.34 10.93 -11.99
C SER A 215 2.06 12.23 -12.38
N ALA A 216 1.50 12.98 -13.32
CA ALA A 216 2.08 14.25 -13.76
C ALA A 216 2.07 15.31 -12.65
N GLN A 217 0.99 15.41 -11.88
CA GLN A 217 0.91 16.32 -10.74
C GLN A 217 1.91 15.96 -9.64
N LEU A 218 1.97 14.70 -9.22
CA LEU A 218 2.93 14.27 -8.19
C LEU A 218 4.37 14.51 -8.65
N SER A 219 4.69 14.21 -9.90
CA SER A 219 6.03 14.43 -10.48
C SER A 219 6.44 15.91 -10.41
N ARG A 220 5.51 16.83 -10.69
CA ARG A 220 5.75 18.28 -10.52
C ARG A 220 5.99 18.64 -9.06
N SER A 221 5.17 18.15 -8.13
CA SER A 221 5.34 18.42 -6.69
C SER A 221 6.67 17.88 -6.15
N PHE A 222 7.07 16.67 -6.54
CA PHE A 222 8.35 16.07 -6.17
C PHE A 222 9.55 16.85 -6.69
N ARG A 223 9.49 17.29 -7.95
CA ARG A 223 10.55 18.13 -8.54
C ARG A 223 10.63 19.49 -7.83
N LYS A 224 9.49 20.12 -7.52
CA LYS A 224 9.43 21.38 -6.75
C LYS A 224 10.05 21.23 -5.36
N MET A 225 9.89 20.07 -4.72
CA MET A 225 10.52 19.73 -3.44
C MET A 225 12.02 19.38 -3.56
N GLY A 226 12.54 19.20 -4.78
CA GLY A 226 13.94 18.91 -5.06
C GLY A 226 14.29 17.43 -5.18
N ILE A 227 13.30 16.54 -5.36
CA ILE A 227 13.56 15.15 -5.77
C ILE A 227 13.95 15.13 -7.25
N LYS A 228 15.04 14.44 -7.58
CA LYS A 228 15.48 14.20 -8.96
C LYS A 228 14.67 13.03 -9.55
N VAL A 229 13.56 13.35 -10.20
CA VAL A 229 12.64 12.35 -10.78
C VAL A 229 13.08 11.97 -12.20
N MET A 230 13.41 10.69 -12.39
CA MET A 230 13.87 10.09 -13.64
C MET A 230 12.92 8.98 -14.08
N THR A 231 12.06 9.26 -15.06
CA THR A 231 11.17 8.26 -15.69
C THR A 231 11.78 7.74 -17.00
N SER A 232 11.23 6.67 -17.55
CA SER A 232 11.77 5.97 -18.72
C SER A 232 13.26 5.64 -18.55
N SER A 233 13.66 5.27 -17.33
CA SER A 233 15.05 5.17 -16.90
C SER A 233 15.31 3.82 -16.22
N GLY A 234 16.14 2.98 -16.83
CA GLY A 234 16.42 1.62 -16.36
C GLY A 234 17.79 1.50 -15.69
N VAL A 235 17.83 1.05 -14.44
CA VAL A 235 19.10 0.69 -13.78
C VAL A 235 19.66 -0.59 -14.41
N LYS A 236 20.93 -0.59 -14.79
CA LYS A 236 21.63 -1.73 -15.43
C LYS A 236 22.58 -2.45 -14.50
N SER A 237 23.21 -1.72 -13.59
CA SER A 237 24.11 -2.26 -12.57
C SER A 237 24.17 -1.33 -11.37
N VAL A 238 24.56 -1.88 -10.22
CA VAL A 238 24.83 -1.13 -8.99
C VAL A 238 26.15 -1.66 -8.41
N ASP A 239 27.20 -0.83 -8.45
CA ASP A 239 28.48 -1.12 -7.80
C ASP A 239 28.46 -0.57 -6.36
N THR A 240 28.65 -1.45 -5.38
CA THR A 240 28.66 -1.15 -3.94
C THR A 240 30.05 -1.28 -3.32
N SER A 241 31.11 -1.42 -4.11
CA SER A 241 32.48 -1.63 -3.62
C SER A 241 33.12 -0.37 -3.01
N GLY A 242 32.85 0.81 -3.56
CA GLY A 242 33.34 2.11 -3.09
C GLY A 242 32.50 2.72 -1.95
N GLU A 243 32.86 3.89 -1.43
CA GLU A 243 32.11 4.54 -0.34
C GLU A 243 30.65 4.82 -0.72
N LEU A 244 30.43 5.37 -1.91
CA LEU A 244 29.11 5.57 -2.51
C LEU A 244 28.76 4.39 -3.44
N CYS A 245 27.48 4.09 -3.54
CA CYS A 245 26.93 3.20 -4.56
C CYS A 245 26.93 3.92 -5.91
N LYS A 246 27.42 3.25 -6.96
CA LYS A 246 27.38 3.78 -8.33
C LYS A 246 26.36 3.01 -9.15
N LEU A 247 25.30 3.69 -9.58
CA LEU A 247 24.23 3.13 -10.39
C LEU A 247 24.44 3.54 -11.84
N THR A 248 24.59 2.57 -12.73
CA THR A 248 24.53 2.82 -14.17
C THR A 248 23.07 2.82 -14.60
N VAL A 249 22.60 3.93 -15.15
CA VAL A 249 21.20 4.15 -15.53
C VAL A 249 21.10 4.46 -17.02
N GLU A 250 20.39 3.62 -17.75
CA GLU A 250 20.01 3.88 -19.13
C GLU A 250 18.81 4.82 -19.17
N THR A 251 18.97 5.98 -19.82
CA THR A 251 17.90 6.97 -20.02
C THR A 251 17.60 7.15 -21.50
N LYS A 252 16.53 7.88 -21.84
CA LYS A 252 16.24 8.30 -23.22
C LYS A 252 17.39 9.09 -23.89
N LYS A 253 18.32 9.67 -23.11
CA LYS A 253 19.47 10.43 -23.62
C LYS A 253 20.77 9.62 -23.68
N GLY A 254 20.71 8.33 -23.34
CA GLY A 254 21.87 7.47 -23.18
C GLY A 254 22.15 7.13 -21.72
N GLU A 255 23.28 6.46 -21.50
CA GLU A 255 23.72 5.98 -20.20
C GLU A 255 24.27 7.12 -19.34
N THR A 256 23.95 7.11 -18.04
CA THR A 256 24.49 8.02 -17.04
C THR A 256 24.79 7.30 -15.74
N ILE A 257 25.66 7.88 -14.91
CA ILE A 257 26.03 7.33 -13.60
C ILE A 257 25.42 8.21 -12.52
N ILE A 258 24.73 7.57 -11.58
CA ILE A 258 24.22 8.20 -10.36
C ILE A 258 25.01 7.66 -9.19
N GLU A 259 25.55 8.54 -8.35
CA GLU A 259 26.20 8.16 -7.10
C GLU A 259 25.27 8.46 -5.92
N ALA A 260 25.13 7.52 -4.99
CA ALA A 260 24.32 7.69 -3.79
C ALA A 260 24.90 6.90 -2.61
N GLU A 261 24.73 7.40 -1.39
CA GLU A 261 25.19 6.70 -0.18
C GLU A 261 24.43 5.38 0.03
N LYS A 262 23.11 5.41 -0.20
CA LYS A 262 22.23 4.25 -0.11
C LYS A 262 21.38 4.10 -1.36
N VAL A 263 21.00 2.85 -1.64
CA VAL A 263 20.04 2.48 -2.68
C VAL A 263 18.84 1.80 -2.02
N LEU A 264 17.64 2.35 -2.19
CA LEU A 264 16.39 1.70 -1.81
C LEU A 264 15.86 0.88 -2.98
N SER A 265 15.75 -0.44 -2.79
CA SER A 265 15.03 -1.30 -3.71
C SER A 265 13.52 -1.24 -3.42
N ALA A 266 12.76 -0.65 -4.36
CA ALA A 266 11.31 -0.50 -4.30
C ALA A 266 10.63 -1.04 -5.57
N VAL A 267 11.20 -2.10 -6.16
CA VAL A 267 10.75 -2.72 -7.43
C VAL A 267 9.58 -3.71 -7.27
N GLY A 268 8.79 -3.55 -6.21
CA GLY A 268 7.67 -4.41 -5.86
C GLY A 268 8.00 -5.48 -4.80
N VAL A 269 7.14 -6.49 -4.72
CA VAL A 269 7.19 -7.54 -3.69
C VAL A 269 7.09 -8.93 -4.33
N ILE A 270 7.63 -9.93 -3.64
CA ILE A 270 7.53 -11.35 -4.01
C ILE A 270 6.81 -12.13 -2.90
N PRO A 271 5.94 -13.08 -3.24
CA PRO A 271 5.16 -13.84 -2.26
C PRO A 271 6.05 -14.77 -1.42
N ASN A 272 5.65 -15.02 -0.17
CA ASN A 272 6.33 -15.95 0.73
C ASN A 272 5.69 -17.33 0.63
N THR A 273 6.13 -18.14 -0.32
CA THR A 273 5.60 -19.50 -0.57
C THR A 273 6.58 -20.63 -0.24
N GLU A 274 7.82 -20.28 0.09
CA GLU A 274 8.88 -21.25 0.34
C GLU A 274 8.77 -21.87 1.75
N ASN A 275 9.20 -23.14 1.88
CA ASN A 275 9.26 -23.87 3.15
C ASN A 275 7.90 -24.04 3.86
N LEU A 276 6.80 -23.99 3.13
CA LEU A 276 5.44 -24.17 3.68
C LEU A 276 4.85 -25.58 3.44
N GLY A 277 5.60 -26.47 2.77
CA GLY A 277 5.10 -27.81 2.39
C GLY A 277 4.33 -27.84 1.07
N LEU A 278 4.29 -26.73 0.34
CA LEU A 278 3.48 -26.59 -0.89
C LEU A 278 3.97 -27.48 -2.02
N GLU A 279 5.29 -27.62 -2.17
CA GLU A 279 5.91 -28.44 -3.21
C GLU A 279 5.60 -29.93 -2.96
N GLU A 280 5.79 -30.40 -1.73
CA GLU A 280 5.52 -31.79 -1.34
C GLU A 280 4.04 -32.17 -1.46
N LEU A 281 3.14 -31.20 -1.30
CA LEU A 281 1.70 -31.37 -1.48
C LEU A 281 1.25 -31.22 -2.94
N GLY A 282 2.12 -30.79 -3.86
CA GLY A 282 1.75 -30.51 -5.23
C GLY A 282 0.78 -29.33 -5.39
N VAL A 283 0.85 -28.33 -4.50
CA VAL A 283 0.09 -27.09 -4.63
C VAL A 283 0.56 -26.33 -5.85
N LYS A 284 -0.37 -25.97 -6.73
CA LYS A 284 -0.05 -25.24 -7.96
C LYS A 284 0.37 -23.80 -7.66
N LEU A 285 1.50 -23.39 -8.24
CA LEU A 285 1.98 -22.02 -8.21
C LEU A 285 2.02 -21.43 -9.63
N GLU A 286 1.65 -20.17 -9.76
CA GLU A 286 1.75 -19.38 -10.98
C GLU A 286 2.60 -18.14 -10.72
N ARG A 287 3.78 -18.07 -11.34
CA ARG A 287 4.77 -16.99 -11.11
C ARG A 287 5.09 -16.79 -9.62
N GLY A 288 5.18 -17.90 -8.88
CA GLY A 288 5.43 -17.92 -7.43
C GLY A 288 4.21 -17.63 -6.55
N LYS A 289 3.05 -17.27 -7.13
CA LYS A 289 1.80 -17.06 -6.39
C LYS A 289 1.03 -18.37 -6.27
N ILE A 290 0.30 -18.57 -5.17
CA ILE A 290 -0.55 -19.74 -4.98
C ILE A 290 -1.79 -19.60 -5.87
N SER A 291 -2.06 -20.59 -6.72
CA SER A 291 -3.27 -20.62 -7.53
C SER A 291 -4.45 -21.06 -6.66
N VAL A 292 -5.54 -20.30 -6.71
CA VAL A 292 -6.78 -20.56 -5.95
C VAL A 292 -8.00 -20.43 -6.84
N ASP A 293 -9.09 -21.10 -6.46
CA ASP A 293 -10.40 -20.91 -7.07
C ASP A 293 -11.16 -19.70 -6.51
N SER A 294 -12.39 -19.47 -6.95
CA SER A 294 -13.26 -18.37 -6.49
C SER A 294 -13.65 -18.43 -5.00
N SER A 295 -13.40 -19.56 -4.35
CA SER A 295 -13.59 -19.77 -2.91
C SER A 295 -12.29 -19.65 -2.12
N TYR A 296 -11.20 -19.24 -2.78
CA TYR A 296 -9.84 -19.17 -2.24
C TYR A 296 -9.21 -20.54 -1.93
N GLN A 297 -9.82 -21.63 -2.37
CA GLN A 297 -9.28 -22.98 -2.16
C GLN A 297 -8.17 -23.25 -3.17
N THR A 298 -7.09 -23.86 -2.70
CA THR A 298 -5.97 -24.31 -3.55
C THR A 298 -6.34 -25.60 -4.30
N SER A 299 -5.38 -26.20 -5.02
CA SER A 299 -5.55 -27.54 -5.60
C SER A 299 -5.73 -28.65 -4.55
N ILE A 300 -5.55 -28.35 -3.26
CA ILE A 300 -5.67 -29.30 -2.14
C ILE A 300 -6.89 -28.95 -1.31
N SER A 301 -7.82 -29.89 -1.18
CA SER A 301 -9.05 -29.70 -0.41
C SER A 301 -8.74 -29.39 1.05
N GLY A 302 -9.45 -28.40 1.60
CA GLY A 302 -9.22 -27.93 2.97
C GLY A 302 -8.02 -27.01 3.14
N VAL A 303 -7.27 -26.69 2.07
CA VAL A 303 -6.17 -25.72 2.07
C VAL A 303 -6.54 -24.54 1.19
N TYR A 304 -6.49 -23.34 1.78
CA TYR A 304 -6.89 -22.07 1.19
C TYR A 304 -5.71 -21.09 1.22
N ALA A 305 -5.74 -20.04 0.39
CA ALA A 305 -4.74 -18.97 0.42
C ALA A 305 -5.36 -17.60 0.15
N ILE A 306 -4.87 -16.57 0.84
CA ILE A 306 -5.39 -15.18 0.78
C ILE A 306 -4.26 -14.14 0.87
N GLY A 307 -4.54 -12.92 0.42
CA GLY A 307 -3.63 -11.78 0.49
C GLY A 307 -2.44 -11.89 -0.44
N ASP A 308 -1.31 -11.30 -0.05
CA ASP A 308 -0.17 -11.12 -0.96
C ASP A 308 0.50 -12.41 -1.47
N VAL A 309 0.06 -13.61 -1.04
CA VAL A 309 0.50 -14.89 -1.60
C VAL A 309 -0.28 -15.33 -2.84
N ILE A 310 -1.43 -14.72 -3.14
CA ILE A 310 -2.24 -15.01 -4.34
C ILE A 310 -2.13 -13.89 -5.38
N ALA A 311 -2.68 -14.13 -6.57
CA ALA A 311 -2.58 -13.25 -7.74
C ALA A 311 -3.57 -12.07 -7.72
N THR A 312 -3.72 -11.42 -6.57
CA THR A 312 -4.58 -10.23 -6.37
C THR A 312 -3.73 -9.02 -5.96
N PRO A 313 -4.28 -7.79 -5.94
CA PRO A 313 -3.52 -6.61 -5.54
C PRO A 313 -2.95 -6.76 -4.13
N ALA A 314 -1.64 -6.55 -3.97
CA ALA A 314 -0.93 -6.66 -2.69
C ALA A 314 -1.21 -5.45 -1.79
N LEU A 315 -2.42 -5.41 -1.22
CA LEU A 315 -2.93 -4.34 -0.37
C LEU A 315 -3.55 -4.92 0.90
N ALA A 316 -3.31 -4.27 2.03
CA ALA A 316 -3.75 -4.77 3.34
C ALA A 316 -5.27 -4.95 3.43
N HIS A 317 -6.05 -3.98 2.94
CA HIS A 317 -7.51 -4.05 2.92
C HIS A 317 -8.05 -5.09 1.92
N VAL A 318 -7.31 -5.41 0.85
CA VAL A 318 -7.64 -6.54 -0.04
C VAL A 318 -7.49 -7.85 0.72
N ALA A 319 -6.34 -8.07 1.35
CA ALA A 319 -6.10 -9.28 2.14
C ALA A 319 -7.15 -9.47 3.25
N SER A 320 -7.56 -8.38 3.92
CA SER A 320 -8.63 -8.44 4.94
C SER A 320 -10.01 -8.73 4.34
N ALA A 321 -10.36 -8.18 3.18
CA ALA A 321 -11.63 -8.47 2.51
C ALA A 321 -11.70 -9.94 2.03
N GLU A 322 -10.61 -10.43 1.44
CA GLU A 322 -10.44 -11.83 1.05
C GLU A 322 -10.54 -12.78 2.24
N ALA A 323 -9.93 -12.40 3.38
CA ALA A 323 -10.01 -13.15 4.62
C ALA A 323 -11.46 -13.37 5.08
N VAL A 324 -12.24 -12.29 5.13
CA VAL A 324 -13.66 -12.37 5.52
C VAL A 324 -14.43 -13.25 4.54
N ASN A 325 -14.24 -13.05 3.23
CA ASN A 325 -14.94 -13.82 2.21
C ASN A 325 -14.62 -15.32 2.27
N CYS A 326 -13.33 -15.66 2.36
CA CYS A 326 -12.83 -17.03 2.46
C CYS A 326 -13.41 -17.74 3.68
N VAL A 327 -13.30 -17.11 4.86
CA VAL A 327 -13.78 -17.71 6.11
C VAL A 327 -15.30 -17.89 6.13
N GLU A 328 -16.05 -16.94 5.58
CA GLU A 328 -17.51 -17.07 5.47
C GLU A 328 -17.90 -18.24 4.55
N ARG A 329 -17.18 -18.46 3.44
CA ARG A 329 -17.38 -19.64 2.59
C ARG A 329 -17.05 -20.94 3.31
N ILE A 330 -15.94 -20.99 4.06
CA ILE A 330 -15.57 -22.15 4.89
C ILE A 330 -16.68 -22.46 5.91
N ALA A 331 -17.33 -21.43 6.46
CA ALA A 331 -18.45 -21.56 7.39
C ALA A 331 -19.78 -21.97 6.71
N GLY A 332 -19.81 -22.19 5.39
CA GLY A 332 -21.01 -22.53 4.65
C GLY A 332 -21.94 -21.35 4.35
N LEU A 333 -21.46 -20.11 4.52
CA LEU A 333 -22.17 -18.92 4.07
C LEU A 333 -21.90 -18.65 2.58
N ASN A 334 -22.71 -17.78 1.97
CA ASN A 334 -22.58 -17.42 0.56
C ASN A 334 -22.37 -15.91 0.38
N PRO A 335 -21.19 -15.37 0.75
CA PRO A 335 -20.91 -13.96 0.58
C PRO A 335 -20.78 -13.60 -0.91
N PRO A 336 -21.14 -12.36 -1.31
CA PRO A 336 -20.80 -11.86 -2.63
C PRO A 336 -19.28 -11.87 -2.80
N PRO A 337 -18.73 -12.18 -4.00
CA PRO A 337 -17.30 -12.17 -4.22
C PRO A 337 -16.71 -10.76 -4.01
N VAL A 338 -15.42 -10.69 -3.66
CA VAL A 338 -14.70 -9.41 -3.58
C VAL A 338 -14.69 -8.75 -4.96
N ASN A 339 -15.15 -7.50 -5.02
CA ASN A 339 -15.12 -6.71 -6.25
C ASN A 339 -13.75 -6.04 -6.42
N TYR A 340 -12.84 -6.73 -7.11
CA TYR A 340 -11.49 -6.23 -7.36
C TYR A 340 -11.43 -4.96 -8.22
N ASP A 341 -12.47 -4.68 -9.02
CA ASP A 341 -12.59 -3.46 -9.82
C ASP A 341 -12.99 -2.22 -8.98
N ASN A 342 -13.26 -2.40 -7.69
CA ASN A 342 -13.63 -1.34 -6.75
C ASN A 342 -12.76 -1.27 -5.49
N ILE A 343 -11.51 -1.75 -5.60
CA ILE A 343 -10.51 -1.61 -4.55
C ILE A 343 -9.84 -0.24 -4.65
N PRO A 344 -9.84 0.57 -3.59
CA PRO A 344 -9.10 1.83 -3.60
C PRO A 344 -7.58 1.60 -3.46
N GLY A 345 -6.80 2.41 -4.16
CA GLY A 345 -5.35 2.55 -3.99
C GLY A 345 -5.02 3.89 -3.33
N CYS A 346 -4.01 3.91 -2.46
CA CYS A 346 -3.56 5.13 -1.79
C CYS A 346 -2.02 5.19 -1.72
N THR A 347 -1.46 6.35 -2.02
CA THR A 347 -0.05 6.68 -1.80
C THR A 347 0.05 7.92 -0.93
N TYR A 348 0.75 7.83 0.20
CA TYR A 348 0.64 8.79 1.31
C TYR A 348 1.81 9.79 1.31
N THR A 349 2.12 10.30 0.13
CA THR A 349 3.09 11.38 -0.07
C THR A 349 2.48 12.73 0.29
N SER A 350 3.23 13.83 0.13
CA SER A 350 2.65 15.18 0.10
C SER A 350 2.91 15.82 -1.27
N PRO A 351 1.88 16.07 -2.11
CA PRO A 351 0.46 15.74 -1.89
C PRO A 351 0.19 14.22 -1.86
N GLU A 352 -0.90 13.79 -1.24
CA GLU A 352 -1.34 12.40 -1.22
C GLU A 352 -2.00 12.02 -2.54
N ILE A 353 -2.14 10.71 -2.81
CA ILE A 353 -2.89 10.15 -3.92
C ILE A 353 -3.92 9.17 -3.38
N ALA A 354 -5.12 9.22 -3.94
CA ALA A 354 -6.14 8.20 -3.75
C ALA A 354 -6.89 7.93 -5.05
N SER A 355 -7.11 6.67 -5.38
CA SER A 355 -7.80 6.30 -6.62
C SER A 355 -8.67 5.07 -6.42
N VAL A 356 -9.69 4.91 -7.26
CA VAL A 356 -10.52 3.70 -7.35
C VAL A 356 -11.09 3.56 -8.76
N GLY A 357 -11.18 2.33 -9.26
CA GLY A 357 -11.77 2.04 -10.57
C GLY A 357 -10.84 2.26 -11.74
N LEU A 358 -11.40 2.57 -12.92
CA LEU A 358 -10.64 2.68 -14.15
C LEU A 358 -9.97 4.05 -14.30
N THR A 359 -8.69 4.07 -14.67
CA THR A 359 -8.04 5.26 -15.23
C THR A 359 -8.68 5.62 -16.57
N GLU A 360 -8.53 6.88 -17.01
CA GLU A 360 -9.07 7.31 -18.30
C GLU A 360 -8.48 6.47 -19.45
N LYS A 361 -7.16 6.22 -19.38
CA LYS A 361 -6.43 5.39 -20.35
C LYS A 361 -6.96 3.96 -20.36
N ALA A 362 -7.16 3.35 -19.19
CA ALA A 362 -7.66 1.97 -19.10
C ALA A 362 -9.11 1.87 -19.62
N ALA A 363 -9.96 2.85 -19.34
CA ALA A 363 -11.33 2.88 -19.84
C ALA A 363 -11.37 2.98 -21.37
N LYS A 364 -10.59 3.89 -21.96
CA LYS A 364 -10.47 4.02 -23.43
C LYS A 364 -9.86 2.77 -24.07
N ALA A 365 -8.86 2.15 -23.45
CA ALA A 365 -8.26 0.90 -23.93
C ALA A 365 -9.24 -0.28 -23.92
N LYS A 366 -10.24 -0.26 -23.02
CA LYS A 366 -11.37 -1.21 -23.02
C LYS A 366 -12.46 -0.87 -24.06
N GLY A 367 -12.28 0.19 -24.86
CA GLY A 367 -13.26 0.62 -25.86
C GLY A 367 -14.48 1.33 -25.29
N LEU A 368 -14.44 1.76 -24.02
CA LEU A 368 -15.55 2.50 -23.40
C LEU A 368 -15.57 3.95 -23.89
N ASN A 369 -16.77 4.45 -24.18
CA ASN A 369 -16.98 5.86 -24.44
C ASN A 369 -17.04 6.60 -23.10
N VAL A 370 -16.05 7.44 -22.82
CA VAL A 370 -15.93 8.11 -21.51
C VAL A 370 -15.86 9.61 -21.66
N LYS A 371 -16.45 10.30 -20.68
CA LYS A 371 -16.24 11.71 -20.39
C LYS A 371 -15.47 11.84 -19.08
N THR A 372 -14.70 12.90 -18.95
CA THR A 372 -13.95 13.18 -17.73
C THR A 372 -14.32 14.54 -17.19
N GLY A 373 -14.34 14.66 -15.86
CA GLY A 373 -14.49 15.93 -15.18
C GLY A 373 -13.40 16.08 -14.14
N LYS A 374 -12.85 17.30 -14.04
CA LYS A 374 -11.70 17.59 -13.18
C LYS A 374 -11.90 18.93 -12.49
N PHE A 375 -11.73 18.94 -11.17
CA PHE A 375 -11.81 20.13 -10.35
C PHE A 375 -10.49 20.34 -9.59
N PRO A 376 -9.79 21.48 -9.79
CA PRO A 376 -8.52 21.74 -9.13
C PRO A 376 -8.71 22.28 -7.71
N PHE A 377 -7.85 21.85 -6.77
CA PHE A 377 -7.88 22.37 -5.39
C PHE A 377 -7.51 23.85 -5.29
N THR A 378 -6.90 24.45 -6.32
CA THR A 378 -6.68 25.90 -6.39
C THR A 378 -7.99 26.70 -6.35
N ALA A 379 -9.11 26.09 -6.75
CA ALA A 379 -10.43 26.69 -6.73
C ALA A 379 -11.26 26.31 -5.48
N SER A 380 -10.73 25.44 -4.60
CA SER A 380 -11.42 25.09 -3.35
C SER A 380 -11.14 26.12 -2.25
N GLY A 381 -12.19 26.73 -1.71
CA GLY A 381 -12.08 27.62 -0.55
C GLY A 381 -11.47 26.92 0.67
N LYS A 382 -11.80 25.63 0.90
CA LYS A 382 -11.20 24.86 2.01
C LYS A 382 -9.72 24.60 1.80
N ALA A 383 -9.31 24.20 0.59
CA ALA A 383 -7.90 24.01 0.25
C ALA A 383 -7.12 25.31 0.41
N ALA A 384 -7.71 26.42 -0.04
CA ALA A 384 -7.13 27.75 0.07
C ALA A 384 -6.93 28.16 1.54
N ALA A 385 -7.94 27.96 2.39
CA ALA A 385 -7.84 28.25 3.81
C ALA A 385 -6.83 27.36 4.55
N ALA A 386 -6.56 26.15 4.04
CA ALA A 386 -5.59 25.23 4.61
C ALA A 386 -4.14 25.50 4.13
N GLY A 387 -3.93 26.35 3.12
CA GLY A 387 -2.62 26.52 2.48
C GLY A 387 -2.23 25.39 1.51
N GLU A 388 -3.16 24.46 1.23
CA GLU A 388 -2.89 23.17 0.56
C GLU A 388 -3.62 23.09 -0.79
N LYS A 389 -3.26 24.00 -1.71
CA LYS A 389 -3.95 24.16 -3.02
C LYS A 389 -3.47 23.20 -4.11
N ASP A 390 -2.41 22.44 -3.87
CA ASP A 390 -1.82 21.56 -4.88
C ASP A 390 -2.74 20.35 -5.14
N GLY A 391 -3.02 20.11 -6.43
CA GLY A 391 -3.72 18.92 -6.89
C GLY A 391 -5.18 19.15 -7.33
N PHE A 392 -5.93 18.04 -7.45
CA PHE A 392 -7.27 18.03 -8.02
C PHE A 392 -8.02 16.73 -7.67
N VAL A 393 -9.33 16.75 -7.95
CA VAL A 393 -10.17 15.56 -8.10
C VAL A 393 -10.52 15.37 -9.58
N LYS A 394 -10.35 14.16 -10.11
CA LYS A 394 -10.75 13.77 -11.47
C LYS A 394 -11.68 12.56 -11.42
N LEU A 395 -12.79 12.62 -12.15
CA LEU A 395 -13.71 11.50 -12.36
C LEU A 395 -13.66 11.03 -13.82
N VAL A 396 -13.74 9.72 -14.00
CA VAL A 396 -13.94 9.06 -15.29
C VAL A 396 -15.37 8.51 -15.28
N VAL A 397 -16.18 9.00 -16.21
CA VAL A 397 -17.62 8.73 -16.26
C VAL A 397 -17.97 8.09 -17.60
N ASP A 398 -18.80 7.07 -17.56
CA ASP A 398 -19.35 6.46 -18.76
C ASP A 398 -20.27 7.46 -19.48
N ALA A 399 -20.03 7.72 -20.76
CA ALA A 399 -20.73 8.76 -21.49
C ALA A 399 -22.21 8.42 -21.78
N GLU A 400 -22.56 7.12 -21.80
CA GLU A 400 -23.90 6.66 -22.15
C GLU A 400 -24.78 6.47 -20.90
N THR A 401 -24.23 5.85 -19.87
CA THR A 401 -24.95 5.47 -18.64
C THR A 401 -24.77 6.44 -17.49
N ASP A 402 -23.87 7.42 -17.64
CA ASP A 402 -23.50 8.38 -16.61
C ASP A 402 -22.83 7.79 -15.35
N LYS A 403 -22.53 6.49 -15.34
CA LYS A 403 -21.93 5.80 -14.19
C LYS A 403 -20.49 6.25 -13.96
N VAL A 404 -20.12 6.40 -12.69
CA VAL A 404 -18.74 6.69 -12.31
C VAL A 404 -17.87 5.43 -12.47
N LEU A 405 -17.05 5.41 -13.52
CA LEU A 405 -16.15 4.29 -13.83
C LEU A 405 -14.86 4.31 -13.02
N GLY A 406 -14.40 5.50 -12.62
CA GLY A 406 -13.23 5.66 -11.77
C GLY A 406 -13.10 7.07 -11.20
N ALA A 407 -12.30 7.20 -10.16
CA ALA A 407 -12.02 8.44 -9.47
C ALA A 407 -10.55 8.50 -9.06
N HIS A 408 -9.91 9.64 -9.31
CA HIS A 408 -8.46 9.82 -9.23
C HIS A 408 -8.15 11.16 -8.58
N PHE A 409 -7.64 11.11 -7.36
CA PHE A 409 -7.42 12.27 -6.51
C PHE A 409 -5.93 12.44 -6.25
N VAL A 410 -5.49 13.69 -6.24
CA VAL A 410 -4.16 14.08 -5.76
C VAL A 410 -4.28 15.37 -4.98
N GLY A 411 -3.80 15.42 -3.75
CA GLY A 411 -3.92 16.60 -2.89
C GLY A 411 -3.80 16.28 -1.40
N SER A 412 -4.03 17.28 -0.55
CA SER A 412 -4.00 17.08 0.90
C SER A 412 -5.24 16.31 1.39
N ASN A 413 -5.02 15.28 2.21
CA ASN A 413 -6.05 14.43 2.82
C ASN A 413 -7.01 13.72 1.85
N VAL A 414 -6.62 13.53 0.59
CA VAL A 414 -7.50 12.86 -0.39
C VAL A 414 -7.70 11.38 -0.09
N THR A 415 -6.81 10.77 0.70
CA THR A 415 -6.94 9.37 1.14
C THR A 415 -8.14 9.13 2.06
N GLU A 416 -8.57 10.14 2.81
CA GLU A 416 -9.79 10.09 3.63
C GLU A 416 -11.07 10.28 2.79
N MET A 417 -10.96 10.96 1.65
CA MET A 417 -12.11 11.32 0.79
C MET A 417 -12.60 10.16 -0.10
N ILE A 418 -11.69 9.28 -0.53
CA ILE A 418 -11.99 8.26 -1.56
C ILE A 418 -13.03 7.22 -1.12
N SER A 419 -13.17 7.00 0.18
CA SER A 419 -14.08 6.01 0.76
C SER A 419 -15.55 6.21 0.34
N GLY A 420 -16.01 7.46 0.25
CA GLY A 420 -17.35 7.79 -0.21
C GLY A 420 -17.59 7.37 -1.66
N VAL A 421 -16.57 7.50 -2.52
CA VAL A 421 -16.67 7.09 -3.93
C VAL A 421 -16.63 5.57 -4.07
N VAL A 422 -15.88 4.86 -3.24
CA VAL A 422 -15.90 3.38 -3.20
C VAL A 422 -17.32 2.88 -2.96
N VAL A 423 -18.03 3.45 -1.98
CA VAL A 423 -19.43 3.10 -1.70
C VAL A 423 -20.34 3.49 -2.87
N ALA A 424 -20.21 4.70 -3.40
CA ALA A 424 -21.01 5.17 -4.53
C ALA A 424 -20.87 4.25 -5.77
N ARG A 425 -19.65 3.86 -6.12
CA ARG A 425 -19.39 2.92 -7.22
C ARG A 425 -19.98 1.54 -6.95
N ASN A 426 -19.94 1.06 -5.70
CA ASN A 426 -20.55 -0.21 -5.33
C ASN A 426 -22.08 -0.21 -5.52
N LEU A 427 -22.70 0.96 -5.37
CA LEU A 427 -24.13 1.18 -5.61
C LEU A 427 -24.47 1.52 -7.07
N GLY A 428 -23.46 1.69 -7.94
CA GLY A 428 -23.66 2.04 -9.35
C GLY A 428 -24.12 3.49 -9.58
N VAL A 429 -23.75 4.39 -8.67
CA VAL A 429 -24.10 5.83 -8.69
C VAL A 429 -23.60 6.53 -9.97
N THR A 430 -24.40 7.48 -10.44
CA THR A 430 -24.12 8.32 -11.62
C THR A 430 -23.39 9.62 -11.25
N ALA A 431 -22.78 10.31 -12.21
CA ALA A 431 -22.24 11.64 -11.97
C ALA A 431 -23.33 12.64 -11.56
N ARG A 432 -24.54 12.53 -12.14
CA ARG A 432 -25.72 13.32 -11.73
C ARG A 432 -26.12 13.13 -10.28
N ASP A 433 -26.06 11.91 -9.76
CA ASP A 433 -26.35 11.64 -8.34
C ASP A 433 -25.36 12.37 -7.42
N LEU A 434 -24.08 12.45 -7.81
CA LEU A 434 -23.07 13.23 -7.07
C LEU A 434 -23.35 14.74 -7.16
N ILE A 435 -23.75 15.26 -8.33
CA ILE A 435 -24.09 16.67 -8.52
C ILE A 435 -25.31 17.08 -7.67
N HIS A 436 -26.33 16.23 -7.61
CA HIS A 436 -27.57 16.53 -6.88
C HIS A 436 -27.49 16.24 -5.37
N SER A 437 -26.39 15.66 -4.91
CA SER A 437 -26.14 15.45 -3.48
C SER A 437 -25.71 16.74 -2.81
N VAL A 438 -26.09 16.94 -1.55
CA VAL A 438 -25.65 18.09 -0.75
C VAL A 438 -24.29 17.80 -0.12
N HIS A 439 -23.25 18.48 -0.58
CA HIS A 439 -21.90 18.39 -0.02
C HIS A 439 -21.71 19.43 1.11
N PRO A 440 -21.06 19.08 2.23
CA PRO A 440 -20.80 20.03 3.31
C PRO A 440 -19.81 21.12 2.86
N HIS A 441 -20.13 22.38 3.19
CA HIS A 441 -19.29 23.55 2.88
C HIS A 441 -18.77 24.24 4.15
N PRO A 442 -17.50 24.68 4.20
CA PRO A 442 -16.44 24.41 3.23
C PRO A 442 -15.72 23.07 3.52
N THR A 443 -15.60 22.20 2.52
CA THR A 443 -14.81 20.96 2.60
C THR A 443 -14.03 20.65 1.32
N MET A 444 -12.93 19.90 1.43
CA MET A 444 -12.22 19.39 0.26
C MET A 444 -13.10 18.45 -0.59
N SER A 445 -14.09 17.80 0.05
CA SER A 445 -14.99 16.85 -0.61
C SER A 445 -15.96 17.48 -1.61
N GLU A 446 -16.14 18.81 -1.59
CA GLU A 446 -16.89 19.54 -2.62
C GLU A 446 -16.27 19.34 -4.02
N ALA A 447 -14.95 19.12 -4.10
CA ALA A 447 -14.27 18.85 -5.36
C ALA A 447 -14.78 17.59 -6.09
N ILE A 448 -15.39 16.62 -5.38
CA ILE A 448 -16.01 15.44 -5.98
C ILE A 448 -17.26 15.84 -6.77
N MET A 449 -18.14 16.64 -6.15
CA MET A 449 -19.35 17.18 -6.78
C MET A 449 -18.98 18.05 -7.98
N GLU A 450 -18.02 18.97 -7.82
CA GLU A 450 -17.60 19.86 -8.89
C GLU A 450 -16.92 19.12 -10.04
N ALA A 451 -16.12 18.07 -9.76
CA ALA A 451 -15.57 17.22 -10.81
C ALA A 451 -16.66 16.43 -11.55
N ALA A 452 -17.71 15.99 -10.85
CA ALA A 452 -18.87 15.39 -11.50
C ALA A 452 -19.58 16.41 -12.41
N ALA A 453 -19.85 17.62 -11.91
CA ALA A 453 -20.45 18.71 -12.69
C ALA A 453 -19.59 19.11 -13.91
N ALA A 454 -18.27 19.14 -13.75
CA ALA A 454 -17.33 19.41 -14.84
C ALA A 454 -17.44 18.39 -15.97
N SER A 455 -17.74 17.12 -15.66
CA SER A 455 -17.95 16.09 -16.70
C SER A 455 -19.19 16.34 -17.57
N HIS A 456 -20.09 17.21 -17.13
CA HIS A 456 -21.27 17.66 -17.87
C HIS A 456 -21.16 19.10 -18.42
N GLY A 457 -20.07 19.82 -18.13
CA GLY A 457 -19.95 21.24 -18.45
C GLY A 457 -20.79 22.16 -17.55
N GLU A 458 -21.14 21.69 -16.34
CA GLU A 458 -22.03 22.38 -15.38
C GLU A 458 -21.31 22.79 -14.08
N VAL A 459 -19.98 22.71 -14.07
CA VAL A 459 -19.13 23.13 -12.94
C VAL A 459 -19.38 24.60 -12.60
N ILE A 460 -19.46 24.92 -11.31
CA ILE A 460 -19.84 26.27 -10.84
C ILE A 460 -18.61 27.08 -10.45
N HIS A 461 -17.62 26.44 -9.82
CA HIS A 461 -16.55 27.14 -9.10
C HIS A 461 -15.18 27.10 -9.79
N ILE A 462 -15.09 27.06 -11.13
CA ILE A 462 -13.80 27.09 -11.86
C ILE A 462 -13.70 28.19 -12.91
#